data_AF-A0A3A0G896-F1
#
_entry.id   AF-A0A3A0G896-F1
#
_cell.length_a   1.000
_cell.length_b   1.000
_cell.length_c   1.000
_cell.angle_alpha   90.00
_cell.angle_beta   90.00
_cell.angle_gamma   90.00
#
_symmetry.space_group_name_H-M   'P 1'
#
loop_
_entity.id
_entity.type
_entity.pdbx_description
1 polymer ?
#
loop_
_entity_poly.entity_id
_entity_poly.type
_entity_poly.pdbx_seq_one_letter_code
_entity_poly.pdbx_strand_id
1 'polypeptide(L)' 'MDYRDIITIEPDKRSGKPCIRHTRMTVTDVLEYLAGGMTPEALVEEFPDLTIEDIRACLSFAADRERRLIVASR' A
#
# COMPACT_ATOMS: atom_id res chain seq x y z
N MET A 1 11.19 -6.10 7.75
CA MET A 1 10.36 -4.90 7.82
C MET A 1 8.92 -5.35 8.00
N ASP A 2 8.22 -4.88 9.03
CA ASP A 2 6.79 -5.17 9.18
C ASP A 2 6.00 -4.05 8.47
N TYR A 3 5.14 -4.42 7.52
CA TYR A 3 4.30 -3.44 6.84
C TYR A 3 3.31 -2.75 7.79
N ARG A 4 3.03 -3.34 8.97
CA ARG A 4 2.07 -2.82 9.95
C ARG A 4 2.51 -1.50 10.57
N ASP A 5 3.81 -1.21 10.56
CA ASP A 5 4.34 0.07 11.03
C ASP A 5 4.15 1.19 9.98
N ILE A 6 3.85 0.82 8.73
CA ILE A 6 3.71 1.74 7.59
C ILE A 6 2.28 1.88 7.12
N ILE A 7 1.52 0.79 7.06
CA ILE A 7 0.17 0.78 6.51
C ILE A 7 -0.84 0.94 7.64
N THR A 8 -1.56 2.06 7.62
CA THR A 8 -2.60 2.38 8.59
C THR A 8 -3.99 2.11 8.01
N ILE A 9 -4.94 1.74 8.87
CA ILE A 9 -6.35 1.62 8.54
C ILE A 9 -7.11 2.48 9.53
N GLU A 10 -7.57 3.64 9.07
CA GLU A 10 -8.24 4.66 9.88
C GLU A 10 -9.67 4.84 9.32
N PRO A 11 -10.75 4.56 10.09
CA PRO A 11 -12.13 4.54 9.57
C PRO A 11 -12.58 5.84 8.88
N ASP A 12 -12.10 6.97 9.38
CA ASP A 12 -12.37 8.34 8.91
C ASP A 12 -11.48 8.78 7.74
N LYS A 13 -10.49 7.96 7.36
CA LYS A 13 -9.55 8.24 6.27
C LYS A 13 -9.83 7.34 5.07
N ARG A 14 -10.14 7.97 3.92
CA ARG A 14 -10.43 7.27 2.66
C ARG A 14 -11.44 6.11 2.82
N SER A 15 -12.42 6.25 3.71
CA SER A 15 -13.44 5.22 4.02
C SER A 15 -12.85 3.92 4.58
N GLY A 16 -11.83 4.00 5.46
CA GLY A 16 -11.20 2.83 6.06
C GLY A 16 -10.32 2.02 5.10
N LYS A 17 -9.94 2.60 3.95
CA LYS A 17 -9.00 1.94 3.04
C LYS A 17 -7.58 1.94 3.65
N PRO A 18 -6.80 0.84 3.50
CA PRO A 18 -5.40 0.82 3.91
C PRO A 18 -4.61 1.92 3.21
N CYS A 19 -3.97 2.79 4.01
CA CYS A 19 -3.19 3.93 3.55
C CYS A 19 -1.75 3.85 4.03
N ILE A 20 -0.83 4.49 3.32
CA ILE A 20 0.52 4.72 3.83
C ILE A 20 0.45 5.76 4.95
N ARG A 21 1.13 5.52 6.08
CA ARG A 21 1.18 6.42 7.25
C ARG A 21 1.50 7.85 6.81
N HIS A 22 0.88 8.82 7.47
CA HIS A 22 1.05 10.25 7.21
C HIS A 22 0.63 10.75 5.81
N THR A 23 0.19 9.87 4.91
CA THR A 23 -0.31 10.25 3.57
C THR A 23 -1.79 9.88 3.43
N ARG A 24 -2.46 10.33 2.36
CA ARG A 24 -3.78 9.81 1.94
C ARG A 24 -3.69 8.81 0.78
N MET A 25 -2.47 8.40 0.41
CA MET A 25 -2.21 7.43 -0.63
C MET A 25 -2.62 6.05 -0.13
N THR A 26 -3.55 5.40 -0.83
CA THR A 26 -4.00 4.05 -0.47
C THR A 26 -3.07 2.99 -1.06
N VAL A 27 -3.05 1.81 -0.45
CA VAL A 27 -2.36 0.64 -1.02
C VAL A 27 -2.88 0.35 -2.43
N THR A 28 -4.18 0.52 -2.66
CA THR A 28 -4.80 0.33 -3.99
C THR A 28 -4.26 1.32 -5.01
N ASP A 29 -4.14 2.61 -4.66
CA ASP A 29 -3.62 3.62 -5.58
C ASP A 29 -2.20 3.24 -6.06
N VAL A 30 -1.31 2.85 -5.14
CA VAL A 30 0.05 2.38 -5.48
C VAL A 30 0.02 1.17 -6.42
N LEU A 31 -0.82 0.18 -6.12
CA LEU A 31 -0.93 -1.03 -6.96
C LEU A 31 -1.46 -0.70 -8.37
N GLU A 32 -2.39 0.25 -8.49
CA GLU A 32 -2.93 0.70 -9.77
C GLU A 32 -1.86 1.42 -10.60
N TYR A 33 -1.04 2.28 -10.00
CA TYR A 33 0.10 2.91 -10.68
C TYR A 33 1.12 1.88 -11.19
N LEU A 34 1.49 0.91 -10.33
CA LEU A 34 2.42 -0.15 -10.71
C LEU A 34 1.84 -1.04 -11.82
N ALA A 35 0.55 -1.38 -11.74
CA ALA A 35 -0.14 -2.13 -12.80
C ALA A 35 -0.24 -1.34 -14.12
N GLY A 36 -0.29 -0.01 -14.04
CA GLY A 36 -0.20 0.90 -15.19
C GLY A 36 1.20 1.01 -15.81
N GLY A 37 2.21 0.33 -15.25
CA GLY A 37 3.56 0.28 -15.79
C GLY A 37 4.52 1.31 -15.18
N MET A 38 4.11 2.07 -14.16
CA MET A 38 5.00 2.95 -13.43
C MET A 38 6.00 2.13 -12.60
N THR A 39 7.27 2.57 -12.55
CA THR A 39 8.27 1.93 -11.69
C THR A 39 8.19 2.49 -10.27
N PRO A 40 8.68 1.76 -9.24
CA PRO A 40 8.77 2.29 -7.88
C PRO A 40 9.55 3.61 -7.79
N GLU A 41 10.61 3.76 -8.59
CA GLU A 41 11.43 4.96 -8.63
C GLU A 41 10.64 6.15 -9.17
N ALA A 42 9.90 5.97 -10.27
CA ALA A 42 9.03 7.01 -10.83
C ALA A 42 7.92 7.43 -9.86
N LEU A 43 7.38 6.48 -9.09
CA LEU A 43 6.40 6.76 -8.02
C LEU A 43 6.98 7.67 -6.93
N VAL A 44 8.22 7.43 -6.49
CA VAL A 44 8.88 8.28 -5.48
C VAL A 44 9.25 9.65 -6.06
N GLU A 45 9.61 9.72 -7.35
CA GLU A 45 9.86 10.99 -8.03
C GLU A 45 8.59 11.84 -8.18
N GLU A 46 7.45 11.22 -8.50
CA GLU A 46 6.16 11.90 -8.64
C GLU A 46 5.50 12.24 -7.29
N PHE A 47 5.71 11.40 -6.28
CA PHE A 47 5.17 11.56 -4.93
C PHE A 47 6.32 11.61 -3.89
N PRO A 48 6.94 12.77 -3.66
CA PRO A 48 8.12 12.90 -2.79
C PRO A 48 7.90 12.52 -1.32
N ASP A 49 6.64 12.46 -0.89
CA ASP A 49 6.26 12.01 0.45
C ASP A 49 6.33 10.47 0.59
N LEU A 50 6.55 9.76 -0.52
CA LEU A 50 6.72 8.31 -0.55
C LEU A 50 8.20 7.94 -0.57
N THR A 51 8.49 6.81 0.06
CA THR A 51 9.78 6.14 -0.05
C THR A 51 9.61 4.79 -0.76
N ILE A 52 10.72 4.25 -1.26
CA ILE A 52 10.75 2.87 -1.77
C ILE A 52 10.31 1.86 -0.69
N GLU A 53 10.56 2.18 0.59
CA GLU A 53 10.08 1.38 1.73
C GLU A 53 8.56 1.33 1.80
N ASP A 54 7.89 2.47 1.57
CA ASP A 54 6.43 2.55 1.60
C ASP A 54 5.80 1.73 0.47
N ILE A 55 6.40 1.75 -0.72
CA ILE A 55 5.97 0.94 -1.86
C ILE A 55 6.13 -0.56 -1.54
N ARG A 56 7.26 -0.96 -0.95
CA ARG A 56 7.48 -2.35 -0.51
C ARG A 56 6.49 -2.78 0.57
N ALA A 57 6.11 -1.88 1.48
CA ALA A 57 5.10 -2.13 2.49
C ALA A 57 3.71 -2.34 1.86
N CYS A 58 3.35 -1.56 0.83
CA CYS A 58 2.12 -1.77 0.05
C CYS A 58 2.06 -3.17 -0.57
N LEU A 59 3.14 -3.60 -1.22
CA LEU A 59 3.24 -4.94 -1.81
C LEU A 59 3.16 -6.05 -0.74
N SER A 60 3.84 -5.86 0.39
CA SER A 60 3.82 -6.83 1.50
C SER A 60 2.43 -6.95 2.14
N PHE A 61 1.74 -5.83 2.34
CA PHE A 61 0.35 -5.80 2.81
C PHE A 61 -0.56 -6.55 1.85
N ALA A 62 -0.43 -6.30 0.54
CA ALA A 62 -1.26 -6.94 -0.49
C ALA A 62 -1.08 -8.47 -0.50
N ALA A 63 0.17 -8.94 -0.48
CA ALA A 63 0.48 -10.36 -0.44
C ALA A 63 -0.07 -11.05 0.82
N ASP A 64 0.02 -10.40 1.98
CA ASP A 64 -0.51 -10.96 3.22
C ASP A 64 -2.04 -10.94 3.28
N ARG A 65 -2.68 -9.89 2.73
CA ARG A 65 -4.14 -9.83 2.58
C ARG A 65 -4.65 -10.93 1.66
N GLU A 66 -3.99 -11.16 0.53
CA GLU A 66 -4.34 -12.23 -0.40
C GLU A 66 -4.27 -13.61 0.26
N ARG A 67 -3.17 -13.89 0.99
CA ARG A 67 -3.01 -15.14 1.76
C ARG A 67 -4.15 -15.35 2.75
N ARG A 68 -4.57 -14.31 3.47
CA ARG A 68 -5.69 -14.39 4.42
C ARG A 68 -7.02 -14.72 3.76
N LEU A 69 -7.30 -14.16 2.58
CA LEU A 69 -8.53 -14.44 1.83
C LEU A 69 -8.61 -15.90 1.39
N ILE A 70 -7.48 -16.48 0.98
CA ILE A 70 -7.39 -17.91 0.60
C ILE A 70 -7.65 -18.82 1.81
N VAL A 71 -7.18 -18.44 3.01
CA VAL A 71 -7.41 -19.23 4.23
C VAL A 71 -8.85 -19.10 4.72
N ALA A 72 -9.45 -17.91 4.65
CA ALA A 72 -10.82 -17.67 5.11
C ALA A 72 -11.91 -18.26 4.19
N SER A 73 -11.54 -18.70 2.98
CA SER A 73 -12.44 -19.33 2.01
C SER A 73 -12.37 -20.87 2.01
N ARG A 74 -11.60 -21.47 2.93
CA ARG A 74 -11.58 -22.91 3.21
C ARG A 74 -12.37 -23.22 4.47
#